data_AF-A0A930G0E7-F1
#
_entry.id   AF-A0A930G0E7-F1
#
_cell.length_a   1.000
_cell.length_b   1.000
_cell.length_c   1.000
_cell.angle_alpha   90.00
_cell.angle_beta   90.00
_cell.angle_gamma   90.00
#
_symmetry.space_group_name_H-M   'P 1'
#
loop_
_entity.id
_entity.type
_entity.pdbx_description
1 polymer ?
#
loop_
_entity_poly.entity_id
_entity_poly.type
_entity_poly.pdbx_seq_one_letter_code
_entity_poly.pdbx_strand_id
1 'polypeptide(L)'
;MNENTENADQSATTTARKARTPRQPRLDQPLASKASQLEDAAYGRLLERADVKEALFRVGSAQAKRDSVSRKLCAGSAAVSVDDLSRWEGELAAAKEGLVALAKHSPLLLKHPMLAAH
;
A
#
# COMPACT_ATOMS: atom_id res chain seq x y z
N MET A 1 -39.80 76.27 -1.33
CA MET A 1 -38.58 75.47 -1.12
C MET A 1 -38.46 74.59 -2.35
N ASN A 2 -37.94 75.14 -3.47
CA ASN A 2 -36.51 75.31 -3.82
C ASN A 2 -35.86 73.94 -4.02
N GLU A 3 -34.98 73.67 -4.97
CA GLU A 3 -34.51 74.24 -6.23
C GLU A 3 -33.46 73.22 -6.68
N ASN A 4 -33.36 72.99 -8.00
CA ASN A 4 -32.12 72.69 -8.73
C ASN A 4 -31.27 71.43 -8.46
N THR A 5 -30.48 71.14 -9.52
CA THR A 5 -29.11 70.62 -9.51
C THR A 5 -28.99 69.11 -9.71
N GLU A 6 -28.19 68.55 -10.62
CA GLU A 6 -27.48 68.92 -11.85
C GLU A 6 -26.74 67.64 -12.29
N ASN A 7 -26.55 67.49 -13.60
CA ASN A 7 -25.32 67.10 -14.32
C ASN A 7 -24.36 65.97 -13.88
N ALA A 8 -23.64 65.55 -14.94
CA ALA A 8 -22.34 64.88 -15.03
C ALA A 8 -22.43 63.35 -15.10
N ASP A 9 -22.26 62.69 -16.25
CA ASP A 9 -21.14 62.73 -17.22
C ASP A 9 -19.75 62.53 -16.58
N GLN A 10 -18.94 61.72 -17.27
CA GLN A 10 -17.50 61.50 -17.07
C GLN A 10 -17.14 60.55 -15.90
N SER A 11 -16.17 59.65 -16.00
CA SER A 11 -15.03 59.64 -16.90
C SER A 11 -14.38 58.25 -16.94
N ALA A 12 -13.69 58.00 -18.05
CA ALA A 12 -12.86 56.83 -18.28
C ALA A 12 -11.83 56.63 -17.15
N THR A 13 -11.63 55.38 -16.74
CA THR A 13 -10.38 54.97 -16.10
C THR A 13 -9.82 53.77 -16.87
N THR A 14 -8.98 54.09 -17.85
CA THR A 14 -8.07 53.16 -18.50
C THR A 14 -7.21 52.48 -17.44
N THR A 15 -7.58 51.26 -17.04
CA THR A 15 -6.72 50.42 -16.21
C THR A 15 -5.99 49.44 -17.12
N ALA A 16 -4.69 49.64 -17.21
CA ALA A 16 -3.76 48.81 -17.98
C ALA A 16 -4.01 47.32 -17.72
N ARG A 17 -4.34 46.59 -18.79
CA ARG A 17 -4.54 45.15 -18.79
C ARG A 17 -3.18 44.49 -18.56
N LYS A 18 -2.81 44.27 -17.29
CA LYS A 18 -1.62 43.50 -16.91
C LYS A 18 -1.81 42.10 -17.48
N ALA A 19 -1.10 41.80 -18.57
CA ALA A 19 -1.11 40.50 -19.21
C ALA A 19 -0.84 39.44 -18.15
N ARG A 20 -1.84 38.61 -17.89
CA ARG A 20 -1.72 37.47 -16.98
C ARG A 20 -0.89 36.44 -17.74
N THR A 21 0.40 36.35 -17.43
CA THR A 21 1.24 35.25 -17.88
C THR A 21 0.51 33.96 -17.51
N PRO A 22 0.16 33.10 -18.48
CA PRO A 22 -0.44 31.82 -18.16
C PRO A 22 0.59 31.06 -17.34
N ARG A 23 0.28 30.83 -16.06
CA ARG A 23 1.05 29.94 -15.20
C ARG A 23 0.96 28.58 -15.89
N GLN A 24 2.03 28.17 -16.57
CA GLN A 24 2.07 26.91 -17.28
C GLN A 24 1.60 25.80 -16.31
N PRO A 25 0.65 24.93 -16.70
CA PRO A 25 0.44 23.71 -15.97
C PRO A 25 1.78 22.98 -16.01
N ARG A 26 2.36 22.72 -14.84
CA ARG A 26 3.57 21.93 -14.69
C ARG A 26 3.22 20.52 -15.22
N LEU A 27 3.44 20.31 -16.51
CA LEU A 27 3.06 19.08 -17.23
C LEU A 27 3.96 17.90 -16.85
N ASP A 28 4.95 18.13 -16.00
CA ASP A 28 5.98 17.16 -15.64
C ASP A 28 5.86 16.74 -14.18
N GLN A 29 4.68 16.28 -13.77
CA GLN A 29 4.70 15.27 -12.71
C GLN A 29 5.06 13.96 -13.40
N PRO A 30 6.26 13.40 -13.16
CA PRO A 30 6.74 12.27 -13.93
C PRO A 30 5.72 11.14 -13.79
N LEU A 31 5.24 10.65 -14.93
CA LEU A 31 4.26 9.55 -15.00
C LEU A 31 4.70 8.35 -14.16
N ALA A 32 6.02 8.16 -14.00
CA ALA A 32 6.62 7.18 -13.10
C ALA A 32 6.15 7.32 -11.63
N SER A 33 6.04 8.54 -11.09
CA SER A 33 5.54 8.76 -9.72
C SER A 33 4.05 8.42 -9.57
N LYS A 34 3.26 8.66 -10.62
CA LYS A 34 1.84 8.29 -10.63
C LYS A 34 1.64 6.79 -10.78
N ALA A 35 2.46 6.13 -11.60
CA ALA A 35 2.46 4.68 -11.77
C ALA A 35 2.82 3.96 -10.46
N SER A 36 3.86 4.42 -9.76
CA SER A 36 4.25 3.88 -8.44
C SER A 36 3.13 4.01 -7.41
N GLN A 37 2.47 5.18 -7.33
CA GLN A 37 1.34 5.38 -6.40
C GLN A 37 0.15 4.47 -6.71
N LEU A 38 -0.11 4.18 -8.00
CA LEU A 38 -1.17 3.26 -8.41
C LEU A 38 -0.85 1.82 -8.03
N GLU A 39 0.41 1.39 -8.20
CA GLU A 39 0.88 0.08 -7.77
C GLU A 39 0.77 -0.09 -6.25
N ASP A 40 1.21 0.91 -5.47
CA ASP A 40 1.14 0.89 -4.01
C ASP A 40 -0.32 0.82 -3.53
N ALA A 41 -1.22 1.60 -4.14
CA ALA A 41 -2.64 1.55 -3.83
C ALA A 41 -3.29 0.22 -4.23
N ALA A 42 -2.89 -0.37 -5.35
CA ALA A 42 -3.36 -1.69 -5.78
C ALA A 42 -2.86 -2.79 -4.84
N TYR A 43 -1.61 -2.71 -4.41
CA TYR A 43 -1.03 -3.62 -3.42
C TYR A 43 -1.71 -3.49 -2.06
N GLY A 44 -1.96 -2.26 -1.58
CA GLY A 44 -2.73 -2.03 -0.37
C GLY A 44 -4.12 -2.67 -0.43
N ARG A 45 -4.88 -2.47 -1.51
CA ARG A 45 -6.18 -3.13 -1.72
C ARG A 45 -6.08 -4.66 -1.74
N LEU A 46 -5.01 -5.19 -2.29
CA LEU A 46 -4.76 -6.63 -2.37
C LEU A 46 -4.51 -7.23 -0.97
N LEU A 47 -3.76 -6.53 -0.12
CA LEU A 47 -3.55 -6.91 1.29
C LEU A 47 -4.81 -6.81 2.12
N GLU A 48 -5.77 -5.96 1.73
CA GLU A 48 -7.04 -5.84 2.44
C GLU A 48 -7.99 -7.03 2.22
N ARG A 49 -7.79 -7.82 1.17
CA ARG A 49 -8.65 -8.97 0.85
C ARG A 49 -8.55 -10.03 1.95
N ALA A 50 -9.70 -10.62 2.29
CA ALA A 50 -9.80 -11.59 3.38
C ALA A 50 -8.95 -12.85 3.14
N ASP A 51 -8.92 -13.35 1.90
CA ASP A 51 -8.12 -14.52 1.51
C ASP A 51 -6.62 -14.28 1.66
N VAL A 52 -6.15 -13.10 1.25
CA VAL A 52 -4.74 -12.68 1.39
C VAL A 52 -4.37 -12.51 2.87
N LYS A 53 -5.20 -11.83 3.66
CA LYS A 53 -4.98 -11.67 5.11
C LYS A 53 -4.91 -13.01 5.82
N GLU A 54 -5.84 -13.91 5.51
CA GLU A 54 -5.88 -15.24 6.11
C GLU A 54 -4.64 -16.05 5.75
N ALA A 55 -4.23 -16.04 4.48
CA ALA A 55 -3.02 -16.72 4.03
C ALA A 55 -1.77 -16.17 4.73
N LEU A 56 -1.61 -14.85 4.79
CA LEU A 56 -0.50 -14.19 5.51
C LEU A 56 -0.50 -14.54 7.00
N PHE A 57 -1.67 -14.50 7.64
CA PHE A 57 -1.82 -14.87 9.04
C PHE A 57 -1.45 -16.32 9.30
N ARG A 58 -1.85 -17.25 8.42
CA ARG A 58 -1.50 -18.67 8.51
C ARG A 58 0.01 -18.88 8.40
N VAL A 59 0.67 -18.25 7.43
CA VAL A 59 2.14 -18.34 7.29
C VAL A 59 2.83 -17.79 8.54
N GLY A 60 2.43 -16.61 9.02
CA GLY A 60 3.03 -16.00 10.20
C GLY A 60 2.82 -16.84 11.46
N SER A 61 1.63 -17.41 11.63
CA SER A 61 1.30 -18.29 12.75
C SER A 61 2.10 -19.59 12.71
N ALA A 62 2.20 -20.24 11.55
CA ALA A 62 2.98 -21.47 11.40
C ALA A 62 4.47 -21.22 11.65
N GLN A 63 5.02 -20.11 11.13
CA GLN A 63 6.41 -19.71 11.37
C GLN A 63 6.69 -19.45 12.85
N ALA A 64 5.82 -18.70 13.54
CA ALA A 64 5.96 -18.44 14.97
C ALA A 64 5.94 -19.73 15.81
N LYS A 65 5.10 -20.70 15.45
CA LYS A 65 5.02 -22.00 16.12
C LYS A 65 6.24 -22.87 15.86
N ARG A 66 6.71 -22.95 14.61
CA ARG A 66 7.98 -23.60 14.25
C ARG A 66 9.13 -23.03 15.09
N ASP A 67 9.26 -21.71 15.14
CA ASP A 67 10.34 -21.04 15.89
C ASP A 67 10.24 -21.29 17.39
N SER A 68 9.01 -21.33 17.92
CA SER A 68 8.76 -21.67 19.33
C SER A 68 9.21 -23.10 19.65
N VAL A 69 8.83 -24.07 18.81
CA VAL A 69 9.23 -25.48 18.98
C VAL A 69 10.74 -25.64 18.83
N SER A 70 11.33 -25.04 17.79
CA SER A 70 12.78 -25.05 17.57
C SER A 70 13.54 -24.50 18.79
N ARG A 71 13.15 -23.34 19.33
CA ARG A 71 13.77 -22.78 20.55
C ARG A 71 13.65 -23.72 21.76
N LYS A 72 12.50 -24.36 21.95
CA LYS A 72 12.28 -25.29 23.07
C LYS A 72 13.14 -26.55 22.93
N LEU A 73 13.29 -27.09 21.72
CA LEU A 73 14.17 -28.22 21.43
C LEU A 73 15.63 -27.85 21.70
N CYS A 74 16.09 -26.69 21.21
CA CYS A 74 17.44 -26.20 21.47
C CYS A 74 17.72 -25.96 22.96
N ALA A 75 16.68 -25.62 23.75
CA ALA A 75 16.77 -25.50 25.20
C ALA A 75 16.72 -26.84 25.95
N GLY A 76 16.65 -27.98 25.25
CA GLY A 76 16.58 -29.31 25.86
C GLY A 76 15.22 -29.65 26.47
N SER A 77 14.15 -28.96 26.07
CA SER A 77 12.80 -29.24 26.58
C SER A 77 12.30 -30.60 26.10
N ALA A 78 11.84 -31.44 27.03
CA ALA A 78 11.14 -32.69 26.72
C ALA A 78 9.63 -32.50 26.43
N ALA A 79 9.12 -31.26 26.53
CA ALA A 79 7.69 -30.96 26.30
C ALA A 79 7.32 -30.83 24.82
N VAL A 80 8.31 -30.84 23.93
CA VAL A 80 8.14 -30.83 22.48
C VAL A 80 9.11 -31.83 21.87
N SER A 81 8.75 -32.34 20.70
CA SER A 81 9.52 -33.36 19.97
C SER A 81 10.02 -32.83 18.62
N VAL A 82 10.94 -33.58 18.02
CA VAL A 82 11.35 -33.32 16.62
C VAL A 82 10.17 -33.54 15.66
N ASP A 83 9.26 -34.46 15.98
CA ASP A 83 8.03 -34.67 15.19
C ASP A 83 7.12 -33.45 15.21
N ASP A 84 7.02 -32.75 16.35
CA ASP A 84 6.30 -31.47 16.42
C ASP A 84 6.93 -30.43 15.50
N LEU A 85 8.28 -30.39 15.45
CA LEU A 85 8.99 -29.47 14.56
C LEU A 85 8.70 -29.80 13.09
N SER A 86 8.84 -31.06 12.69
CA SER A 86 8.55 -31.51 11.32
C SER A 86 7.09 -31.24 10.93
N ARG A 87 6.14 -31.40 11.86
CA ARG A 87 4.75 -31.02 11.64
C ARG A 87 4.61 -29.53 11.33
N TRP A 88 5.19 -28.65 12.15
CA TRP A 88 5.09 -27.21 11.93
C TRP A 88 5.84 -26.74 10.68
N GLU A 89 6.92 -27.43 10.29
CA GLU A 89 7.59 -27.21 9.01
C GLU A 89 6.69 -27.57 7.83
N GLY A 90 5.98 -28.71 7.90
CA GLY A 90 4.97 -29.09 6.92
C GLY A 90 3.80 -28.09 6.84
N GLU A 91 3.28 -27.66 7.98
CA GLU A 91 2.21 -26.65 8.03
C GLU A 91 2.68 -25.29 7.48
N LEU A 92 3.94 -24.90 7.73
CA LEU A 92 4.54 -23.69 7.16
C LEU A 92 4.70 -23.80 5.64
N ALA A 93 5.17 -24.94 5.13
CA ALA A 93 5.30 -25.20 3.71
C ALA A 93 3.92 -25.11 3.01
N ALA A 94 2.91 -25.79 3.55
CA ALA A 94 1.55 -25.74 3.02
C ALA A 94 0.94 -24.32 3.05
N ALA A 95 1.18 -23.55 4.12
CA ALA A 95 0.72 -22.18 4.20
C ALA A 95 1.41 -21.27 3.15
N LYS A 96 2.71 -21.46 2.92
CA LYS A 96 3.46 -20.73 1.88
C LYS A 96 2.96 -21.10 0.49
N GLU A 97 2.70 -22.38 0.21
CA GLU A 97 2.11 -22.82 -1.06
C GLU A 97 0.73 -22.18 -1.31
N GLY A 98 -0.11 -22.10 -0.28
CA GLY A 98 -1.40 -21.41 -0.36
C GLY A 98 -1.25 -19.93 -0.72
N LEU A 99 -0.28 -19.25 -0.12
CA LEU A 99 0.03 -17.84 -0.44
C LEU A 99 0.61 -17.67 -1.85
N VAL A 100 1.46 -18.61 -2.32
CA VAL A 100 1.97 -18.64 -3.70
C VAL A 100 0.85 -18.88 -4.70
N ALA A 101 -0.11 -19.76 -4.40
CA ALA A 101 -1.28 -19.99 -5.23
C ALA A 101 -2.11 -18.70 -5.40
N LEU A 102 -2.32 -17.93 -4.33
CA LEU A 102 -2.94 -16.60 -4.42
C LEU A 102 -2.09 -15.63 -5.26
N ALA A 103 -0.77 -15.69 -5.13
CA ALA A 103 0.15 -14.85 -5.90
C ALA A 103 0.11 -15.13 -7.42
N LYS A 104 -0.27 -16.35 -7.85
CA LYS A 104 -0.49 -16.65 -9.29
C LYS A 104 -1.60 -15.79 -9.89
N HIS A 105 -2.63 -15.47 -9.11
CA HIS A 105 -3.74 -14.61 -9.53
C HIS A 105 -3.45 -13.12 -9.32
N SER A 106 -2.41 -12.78 -8.56
CA SER A 106 -2.08 -11.42 -8.19
C SER A 106 -0.57 -11.29 -7.97
N PRO A 107 0.21 -11.04 -9.05
CA PRO A 107 1.68 -11.09 -9.00
C PRO A 107 2.31 -10.04 -8.08
N LEU A 108 1.58 -8.99 -7.69
CA LEU A 108 2.02 -8.03 -6.68
C LEU A 108 2.27 -8.68 -5.31
N LEU A 109 1.64 -9.82 -4.99
CA LEU A 109 1.90 -10.57 -3.75
C LEU A 109 3.30 -11.18 -3.72
N LEU A 110 3.92 -11.46 -4.86
CA LEU A 110 5.28 -12.02 -4.90
C LEU A 110 6.32 -11.06 -4.31
N LYS A 111 6.03 -9.75 -4.31
CA LYS A 111 6.87 -8.73 -3.67
C LYS A 111 6.75 -8.73 -2.14
N HIS A 112 5.80 -9.47 -1.56
CA HIS A 112 5.57 -9.48 -0.12
C HIS A 112 6.78 -10.08 0.61
N PRO A 113 7.30 -9.44 1.69
CA PRO A 113 8.53 -9.88 2.37
C PRO A 113 8.47 -11.33 2.88
N MET A 114 7.28 -11.82 3.24
CA MET A 114 7.06 -13.21 3.67
C MET A 114 7.21 -14.26 2.55
N LEU A 115 7.09 -13.84 1.28
CA LEU A 115 7.37 -14.67 0.11
C LEU A 115 8.75 -14.40 -0.49
N ALA A 116 9.25 -13.16 -0.35
CA ALA A 116 10.57 -12.77 -0.85
C ALA A 116 11.73 -13.32 0.00
N ALA A 117 11.47 -13.71 1.26
CA ALA A 117 12.44 -14.37 2.13
C ALA A 117 12.56 -15.86 1.77
N HIS A 118 13.42 -16.15 0.79
CA HIS A 118 13.96 -17.49 0.50
C HIS A 118 15.37 -17.61 1.06
#